data_AF-A0A8H3E3D2-F1
#
_entry.id   AF-A0A8H3E3D2-F1
#
_cell.length_a   1.000
_cell.length_b   1.000
_cell.length_c   1.000
_cell.angle_alpha   90.00
_cell.angle_beta   90.00
_cell.angle_gamma   90.00
#
_symmetry.space_group_name_H-M   'P 1'
#
loop_
_entity.id
_entity.type
_entity.pdbx_description
1 polymer ?
#
loop_
_entity_poly.entity_id
_entity_poly.type
_entity_poly.pdbx_seq_one_letter_code
_entity_poly.pdbx_strand_id
1 'polypeptide(L)'
;MAHTTSQLILLVDITPFLPTLTDSAPHNFTLSVLGQGLSPPHSINSNWFVSGNIRLTLGSSKSRTTGRITSYSLDPYIDPNVKTSASAGNVTVHASTVAQRKLRIASELVIGGKEKRNVVFEQNLKFENAQDYADDGWVQWGTQLTTGYTKSTINGQVSILDTFTYPLSVFSNYTLYSMQFGAYGSAINQTFARAIQPSSGVAHTIFWTSRAQGWVGMDDAPGLKHAINGTGETMQAFAYGDIAGETYFRKSHTKNDGWVSDNVWGSLAGANPPVKDTNPDGGSGFRRRELELRFPRGH
;
A
#
# COMPACT_ATOMS: atom_id res chain seq x y z
N MET A 1 -19.68 0.32 -4.97
CA MET A 1 -19.11 -1.02 -4.77
C MET A 1 -17.65 -0.82 -4.38
N ALA A 2 -17.30 -1.04 -3.11
CA ALA A 2 -15.99 -0.70 -2.59
C ALA A 2 -14.96 -1.72 -3.10
N HIS A 3 -14.22 -1.35 -4.14
CA HIS A 3 -12.89 -1.92 -4.35
C HIS A 3 -12.08 -1.58 -3.10
N THR A 4 -11.92 -2.54 -2.18
CA THR A 4 -10.87 -2.49 -1.17
C THR A 4 -9.55 -2.83 -1.86
N THR A 5 -9.15 -1.98 -2.80
CA THR A 5 -7.75 -1.82 -3.15
C THR A 5 -7.03 -1.46 -1.85
N SER A 6 -5.92 -2.15 -1.55
CA SER A 6 -5.03 -1.81 -0.44
C SER A 6 -4.29 -0.49 -0.70
N GLN A 7 -5.03 0.55 -1.05
CA GLN A 7 -4.51 1.89 -1.25
C GLN A 7 -4.36 2.56 0.11
N LEU A 8 -3.17 3.05 0.38
CA LEU A 8 -2.87 3.81 1.57
C LEU A 8 -3.68 5.11 1.53
N ILE A 9 -4.65 5.24 2.43
CA ILE A 9 -5.34 6.51 2.68
C ILE A 9 -4.62 7.18 3.84
N LEU A 10 -4.09 8.37 3.65
CA LEU A 10 -3.52 9.18 4.74
C LEU A 10 -4.59 10.13 5.28
N LEU A 11 -4.77 10.13 6.60
CA LEU A 11 -5.55 11.14 7.29
C LEU A 11 -4.63 12.28 7.71
N VAL A 12 -5.04 13.52 7.44
CA VAL A 12 -4.34 14.73 7.89
C VAL A 12 -5.36 15.61 8.60
N ASP A 13 -5.09 15.94 9.87
CA ASP A 13 -5.91 16.88 10.60
C ASP A 13 -5.41 18.30 10.35
N ILE A 14 -6.21 19.07 9.62
CA ILE A 14 -5.93 20.48 9.33
C ILE A 14 -6.46 21.42 10.44
N THR A 15 -7.14 20.90 11.46
CA THR A 15 -7.71 21.69 12.57
C THR A 15 -6.69 22.60 13.27
N PRO A 16 -5.42 22.17 13.49
CA PRO A 16 -4.42 23.07 14.07
C PRO A 16 -4.14 24.33 13.25
N PHE A 17 -4.39 24.31 11.94
CA PHE A 17 -4.20 25.45 11.04
C PHE A 17 -5.41 26.39 11.00
N LEU A 18 -6.51 26.09 11.69
CA LEU A 18 -7.68 26.98 11.69
C LEU A 18 -7.38 28.46 12.00
N PRO A 19 -6.43 28.83 12.89
CA PRO A 19 -6.08 30.23 13.11
C PRO A 19 -5.67 30.99 11.85
N THR A 20 -5.10 30.30 10.85
CA THR A 20 -4.67 30.87 9.58
C THR A 20 -5.65 30.63 8.44
N LEU A 21 -6.66 29.78 8.64
CA LEU A 21 -7.64 29.38 7.62
C LEU A 21 -9.01 30.09 7.77
N THR A 22 -9.16 30.92 8.80
CA THR A 22 -10.41 31.62 9.13
C THR A 22 -10.29 33.14 8.99
N ASP A 23 -9.38 33.61 8.13
CA ASP A 23 -9.11 35.04 7.92
C ASP A 23 -10.10 35.72 6.94
N SER A 24 -10.97 34.94 6.28
CA SER A 24 -11.86 35.36 5.19
C SER A 24 -11.17 35.64 3.85
N ALA A 25 -9.91 35.22 3.71
CA ALA A 25 -9.23 35.17 2.43
C ALA A 25 -9.42 33.80 1.76
N PRO A 26 -9.25 33.72 0.42
CA PRO A 26 -9.11 32.43 -0.27
C PRO A 26 -7.85 31.68 0.20
N HIS A 27 -7.95 30.35 0.32
CA HIS A 27 -6.82 29.47 0.66
C HIS A 27 -6.66 28.36 -0.36
N ASN A 28 -5.40 28.00 -0.63
CA ASN A 28 -5.05 26.89 -1.51
C ASN A 28 -4.51 25.71 -0.70
N PHE A 29 -5.07 24.53 -0.94
CA PHE A 29 -4.54 23.27 -0.43
C PHE A 29 -3.91 22.50 -1.59
N THR A 30 -2.59 22.28 -1.51
CA THR A 30 -1.84 21.60 -2.55
C THR A 30 -1.39 20.24 -2.04
N LEU A 31 -1.72 19.18 -2.80
CA LEU A 31 -1.09 17.88 -2.65
C LEU A 31 0.02 17.78 -3.68
N SER A 32 1.25 17.55 -3.21
CA SER A 32 2.42 17.37 -4.06
C SER A 32 3.06 16.03 -3.77
N VAL A 33 3.44 15.32 -4.82
CA VAL A 33 4.35 14.19 -4.72
C VAL A 33 5.77 14.72 -4.88
N LEU A 34 6.63 14.41 -3.92
CA LEU A 34 8.03 14.81 -3.93
C LEU A 34 8.86 13.57 -4.21
N GLY A 35 9.68 13.62 -5.27
CA GLY A 35 10.56 12.51 -5.66
C GLY A 35 11.91 12.58 -4.96
N GLN A 36 12.87 11.77 -5.41
CA GLN A 36 14.26 11.79 -4.92
C GLN A 36 15.24 12.29 -6.01
N GLY A 37 14.72 12.91 -7.08
CA GLY A 37 15.53 13.37 -8.19
C GLY A 37 16.49 14.52 -7.88
N LEU A 38 17.49 14.69 -8.74
CA LEU A 38 18.65 15.58 -8.55
C LEU A 38 18.37 17.08 -8.72
N SER A 39 17.19 17.48 -9.22
CA SER A 39 16.86 18.89 -9.46
C SER A 39 15.69 19.34 -8.59
N PRO A 40 15.84 20.39 -7.76
CA PRO A 40 14.74 20.98 -7.01
C PRO A 40 13.60 21.46 -7.95
N PRO A 41 12.32 21.16 -7.67
CA PRO A 41 11.82 20.30 -6.60
C PRO A 41 11.90 18.83 -7.04
N HIS A 42 12.89 18.13 -6.52
CA HIS A 42 13.19 16.70 -6.65
C HIS A 42 12.30 15.93 -7.63
N SER A 43 12.83 15.70 -8.84
CA SER A 43 12.05 15.11 -9.93
C SER A 43 11.37 13.81 -9.51
N ILE A 44 10.12 13.68 -9.94
CA ILE A 44 9.28 12.51 -9.77
C ILE A 44 9.33 11.67 -11.06
N ASN A 45 9.25 10.34 -10.91
CA ASN A 45 8.93 9.47 -12.05
C ASN A 45 7.47 9.71 -12.49
N SER A 46 7.17 9.34 -13.74
CA SER A 46 5.93 9.65 -14.44
C SER A 46 4.63 9.27 -13.71
N ASN A 47 3.62 10.13 -13.86
CA ASN A 47 2.18 9.98 -13.55
C ASN A 47 1.81 9.40 -12.16
N TRP A 48 1.64 10.30 -11.19
CA TRP A 48 1.00 9.99 -9.91
C TRP A 48 -0.49 10.33 -9.97
N PHE A 49 -1.35 9.34 -9.73
CA PHE A 49 -2.77 9.56 -9.52
C PHE A 49 -3.02 9.81 -8.03
N VAL A 50 -3.28 11.06 -7.68
CA VAL A 50 -3.54 11.47 -6.30
C VAL A 50 -4.94 12.06 -6.23
N SER A 51 -5.75 11.56 -5.31
CA SER A 51 -7.05 12.13 -4.97
C SER A 51 -7.08 12.49 -3.50
N GLY A 52 -7.73 13.59 -3.16
CA GLY A 52 -7.96 13.99 -1.78
C GLY A 52 -9.30 14.69 -1.64
N ASN A 53 -9.85 14.67 -0.44
CA ASN A 53 -11.04 15.43 -0.09
C ASN A 53 -10.80 16.14 1.24
N ILE A 54 -11.32 17.36 1.35
CA ILE A 54 -11.31 18.12 2.61
C ILE A 54 -12.70 18.00 3.23
N ARG A 55 -12.75 17.76 4.55
CA ARG A 55 -13.99 17.77 5.32
C ARG A 55 -13.89 18.84 6.38
N LEU A 56 -14.93 19.67 6.45
CA LEU A 56 -15.05 20.77 7.41
C LEU A 56 -16.35 20.60 8.19
N THR A 57 -16.30 20.96 9.48
CA THR A 57 -17.50 21.04 10.32
C THR A 57 -17.69 22.49 10.75
N LEU A 58 -18.84 23.07 10.43
CA LEU A 58 -19.19 24.42 10.87
C LEU A 58 -19.70 24.38 12.31
N GLY A 59 -19.27 25.36 13.12
CA GLY A 59 -19.82 25.57 14.46
C GLY A 59 -21.23 26.14 14.42
N SER A 60 -21.96 26.03 15.54
CA SER A 60 -23.31 26.60 15.70
C SER A 60 -23.32 28.12 15.90
N SER A 61 -22.17 28.71 16.23
CA SER A 61 -22.02 30.14 16.47
C SER A 61 -21.73 30.90 15.17
N LYS A 62 -22.27 32.13 15.05
CA LYS A 62 -21.92 33.07 13.98
C LYS A 62 -20.55 33.73 14.18
N SER A 63 -20.02 33.71 15.40
CA SER A 63 -18.68 34.23 15.68
C SER A 63 -17.61 33.34 15.06
N ARG A 64 -16.71 33.99 14.33
CA ARG A 64 -15.52 33.40 13.71
C ARG A 64 -14.69 32.61 14.72
N THR A 65 -14.22 31.42 14.33
CA THR A 65 -13.17 30.71 15.07
C THR A 65 -11.86 31.49 14.94
N THR A 66 -11.21 31.80 16.05
CA THR A 66 -9.89 32.47 16.05
C THR A 66 -8.89 31.63 16.81
N GLY A 67 -7.64 32.08 16.94
CA GLY A 67 -6.64 31.36 17.71
C GLY A 67 -5.22 31.74 17.32
N ARG A 68 -4.27 30.87 17.70
CA ARG A 68 -2.88 30.94 17.28
C ARG A 68 -2.27 29.55 17.22
N ILE A 69 -1.36 29.34 16.27
CA ILE A 69 -0.46 28.18 16.29
C ILE A 69 0.55 28.41 17.41
N THR A 70 0.66 27.47 18.34
CA THR A 70 1.56 27.56 19.50
C THR A 70 2.85 26.77 19.30
N SER A 71 2.82 25.74 18.45
CA SER A 71 4.04 25.04 18.05
C SER A 71 3.89 24.47 16.64
N TYR A 72 4.97 24.51 15.88
CA TYR A 72 5.08 23.89 14.57
C TYR A 72 6.47 23.27 14.46
N SER A 73 6.53 21.95 14.43
CA SER A 73 7.75 21.17 14.33
C SER A 73 7.61 20.23 13.15
N LEU A 74 8.48 20.38 12.18
CA LEU A 74 8.48 19.57 10.97
C LEU A 74 9.92 19.18 10.69
N ASP A 75 10.16 17.89 10.49
CA ASP A 75 11.45 17.43 10.02
C ASP A 75 11.77 18.11 8.68
N PRO A 76 13.06 18.40 8.42
CA PRO A 76 13.48 18.97 7.14
C PRO A 76 13.03 18.09 5.96
N TYR A 77 13.28 18.57 4.75
CA TYR A 77 13.07 17.75 3.56
C TYR A 77 13.73 16.37 3.75
N ILE A 78 13.04 15.29 3.35
CA ILE A 78 13.50 13.93 3.59
C ILE A 78 14.75 13.69 2.74
N ASP A 79 15.89 13.51 3.38
CA ASP A 79 17.09 12.95 2.76
C ASP A 79 17.20 11.47 3.16
N PRO A 80 16.88 10.52 2.25
CA PRO A 80 16.91 9.11 2.57
C PRO A 80 18.35 8.63 2.81
N ASN A 81 18.55 7.83 3.85
CA ASN A 81 19.82 7.14 4.07
C ASN A 81 19.90 5.94 3.12
N VAL A 82 20.71 6.05 2.08
CA VAL A 82 20.96 5.01 1.08
C VAL A 82 22.33 4.37 1.35
N LYS A 83 22.37 3.04 1.44
CA LYS A 83 23.61 2.26 1.52
C LYS A 83 23.65 1.25 0.38
N THR A 84 24.82 1.10 -0.24
CA THR A 84 25.05 0.15 -1.32
C THR A 84 26.35 -0.61 -1.08
N SER A 85 26.40 -1.85 -1.55
CA SER A 85 27.63 -2.65 -1.61
C SER A 85 27.58 -3.61 -2.78
N ALA A 86 28.76 -4.04 -3.25
CA ALA A 86 28.88 -5.00 -4.33
C ALA A 86 30.04 -5.97 -4.07
N SER A 87 29.90 -7.21 -4.51
CA SER A 87 31.00 -8.19 -4.53
C SER A 87 31.99 -7.88 -5.66
N ALA A 88 33.11 -8.60 -5.68
CA ALA A 88 34.03 -8.55 -6.81
C ALA A 88 33.29 -8.84 -8.12
N GLY A 89 33.59 -8.06 -9.17
CA GLY A 89 32.93 -8.17 -10.47
C GLY A 89 31.46 -7.74 -10.50
N ASN A 90 30.92 -7.16 -9.43
CA ASN A 90 29.50 -6.80 -9.29
C ASN A 90 28.52 -7.99 -9.41
N VAL A 91 29.01 -9.22 -9.17
CA VAL A 91 28.20 -10.45 -9.24
C VAL A 91 27.05 -10.44 -8.24
N THR A 92 27.24 -9.82 -7.08
CA THR A 92 26.19 -9.57 -6.09
C THR A 92 26.18 -8.10 -5.71
N VAL A 93 25.00 -7.49 -5.73
CA VAL A 93 24.76 -6.08 -5.37
C VAL A 93 23.71 -6.02 -4.28
N HIS A 94 23.98 -5.23 -3.25
CA HIS A 94 23.05 -4.94 -2.17
C HIS A 94 22.74 -3.44 -2.15
N ALA A 95 21.49 -3.10 -1.95
CA ALA A 95 21.04 -1.73 -1.76
C ALA A 95 20.04 -1.66 -0.61
N SER A 96 20.14 -0.64 0.24
CA SER A 96 19.16 -0.39 1.29
C SER A 96 18.87 1.10 1.40
N THR A 97 17.62 1.43 1.69
CA THR A 97 17.13 2.80 1.80
C THR A 97 16.28 2.91 3.06
N VAL A 98 16.57 3.91 3.89
CA VAL A 98 15.76 4.24 5.08
C VAL A 98 15.39 5.72 5.04
N ALA A 99 14.09 5.99 5.19
CA ALA A 99 13.55 7.34 5.26
C ALA A 99 12.55 7.47 6.40
N GLN A 100 12.54 8.62 7.06
CA GLN A 100 11.56 8.95 8.09
C GLN A 100 11.17 10.42 8.02
N ARG A 101 9.95 10.72 8.46
CA ARG A 101 9.47 12.09 8.59
C ARG A 101 8.50 12.21 9.75
N LYS A 102 8.73 13.20 10.60
CA LYS A 102 7.86 13.59 11.70
C LYS A 102 7.31 14.99 11.47
N LEU A 103 6.06 15.16 11.87
CA LEU A 103 5.34 16.42 11.88
C LEU A 103 4.58 16.51 13.19
N ARG A 104 4.65 17.66 13.85
CA ARG A 104 3.84 18.02 15.00
C ARG A 104 3.41 19.47 14.91
N ILE A 105 2.12 19.71 15.06
CA ILE A 105 1.53 21.06 15.07
C ILE A 105 0.59 21.16 16.26
N ALA A 106 0.69 22.26 17.00
CA ALA A 106 -0.24 22.57 18.07
C ALA A 106 -0.80 23.98 17.91
N SER A 107 -2.05 24.16 18.29
CA SER A 107 -2.70 25.46 18.33
C SER A 107 -3.66 25.59 19.50
N GLU A 108 -3.90 26.85 19.87
CA GLU A 108 -4.98 27.27 20.75
C GLU A 108 -6.07 27.90 19.88
N LEU A 109 -7.29 27.38 19.95
CA LEU A 109 -8.45 27.86 19.22
C LEU A 109 -9.43 28.53 20.19
N VAL A 110 -10.10 29.57 19.71
CA VAL A 110 -11.28 30.19 20.34
C VAL A 110 -12.45 30.02 19.38
N ILE A 111 -13.34 29.08 19.70
CA ILE A 111 -14.50 28.72 18.90
C ILE A 111 -15.71 29.50 19.41
N GLY A 112 -16.48 30.07 18.49
CA GLY A 112 -17.67 30.85 18.84
C GLY A 112 -17.40 32.05 19.75
N GLY A 113 -16.17 32.57 19.75
CA GLY A 113 -15.75 33.70 20.58
C GLY A 113 -15.58 33.41 22.07
N LYS A 114 -15.79 32.17 22.54
CA LYS A 114 -15.78 31.84 23.98
C LYS A 114 -15.09 30.52 24.32
N GLU A 115 -15.32 29.48 23.52
CA GLU A 115 -14.84 28.14 23.83
C GLU A 115 -13.36 28.00 23.45
N LYS A 116 -12.50 27.69 24.42
CA LYS A 116 -11.08 27.44 24.16
C LYS A 116 -10.83 25.96 23.89
N ARG A 117 -10.07 25.65 22.84
CA ARG A 117 -9.59 24.30 22.55
C ARG A 117 -8.11 24.27 22.26
N ASN A 118 -7.42 23.31 22.86
CA ASN A 118 -6.04 22.97 22.53
C ASN A 118 -6.06 21.83 21.53
N VAL A 119 -5.52 22.03 20.34
CA VAL A 119 -5.50 21.01 19.29
C VAL A 119 -4.06 20.66 18.98
N VAL A 120 -3.75 19.37 18.90
CA VAL A 120 -2.43 18.86 18.53
C VAL A 120 -2.58 17.80 17.46
N PHE A 121 -1.88 17.96 16.35
CA PHE A 121 -1.72 16.96 15.30
C PHE A 121 -0.28 16.46 15.27
N GLU A 122 -0.12 15.14 15.17
CA GLU A 122 1.15 14.45 15.08
C GLU A 122 1.11 13.42 13.95
N GLN A 123 2.20 13.32 13.20
CA GLN A 123 2.40 12.30 12.19
C GLN A 123 3.85 11.82 12.25
N ASN A 124 4.03 10.50 12.15
CA ASN A 124 5.34 9.88 11.99
C ASN A 124 5.22 8.81 10.91
N LEU A 125 6.02 8.94 9.86
CA LEU A 125 6.07 8.01 8.74
C LEU A 125 7.49 7.47 8.62
N LYS A 126 7.62 6.16 8.41
CA LYS A 126 8.90 5.47 8.22
C LYS A 126 8.80 4.51 7.05
N PHE A 127 9.84 4.52 6.23
CA PHE A 127 10.02 3.64 5.09
C PHE A 127 11.40 2.99 5.16
N GLU A 128 11.44 1.69 4.97
CA GLU A 128 12.66 0.90 4.83
C GLU A 128 12.54 0.02 3.60
N ASN A 129 13.60 -0.09 2.83
CA ASN A 129 13.72 -1.02 1.73
C ASN A 129 15.12 -1.63 1.70
N ALA A 130 15.21 -2.93 1.48
CA ALA A 130 16.45 -3.64 1.21
C ALA A 130 16.25 -4.48 -0.04
N GLN A 131 17.24 -4.45 -0.93
CA GLN A 131 17.25 -5.16 -2.19
C GLN A 131 18.59 -5.84 -2.37
N ASP A 132 18.55 -7.03 -2.93
CA ASP A 132 19.73 -7.77 -3.26
C ASP A 132 19.54 -8.39 -4.64
N TYR A 133 20.61 -8.33 -5.42
CA TYR A 133 20.73 -8.89 -6.75
C TYR A 133 21.94 -9.80 -6.70
N ALA A 134 21.73 -11.11 -6.70
CA ALA A 134 22.79 -12.12 -6.67
C ALA A 134 22.87 -12.82 -8.03
N ASP A 135 24.01 -13.49 -8.27
CA ASP A 135 24.28 -14.24 -9.49
C ASP A 135 24.05 -13.39 -10.74
N ASP A 136 24.75 -12.26 -10.84
CA ASP A 136 24.60 -11.29 -11.94
C ASP A 136 23.16 -10.77 -12.14
N GLY A 137 22.36 -10.81 -11.06
CA GLY A 137 20.96 -10.40 -11.04
C GLY A 137 19.97 -11.49 -11.43
N TRP A 138 20.40 -12.74 -11.62
CA TRP A 138 19.50 -13.88 -11.86
C TRP A 138 18.67 -14.24 -10.64
N VAL A 139 19.13 -13.92 -9.43
CA VAL A 139 18.34 -14.08 -8.21
C VAL A 139 18.18 -12.71 -7.55
N GLN A 140 16.93 -12.32 -7.32
CA GLN A 140 16.63 -11.01 -6.75
C GLN A 140 15.66 -11.18 -5.58
N TRP A 141 15.93 -10.46 -4.50
CA TRP A 141 15.00 -10.34 -3.39
C TRP A 141 14.91 -8.90 -2.95
N GLY A 142 13.69 -8.49 -2.61
CA GLY A 142 13.40 -7.17 -2.08
C GLY A 142 12.53 -7.31 -0.84
N THR A 143 12.88 -6.60 0.21
CA THR A 143 12.00 -6.41 1.37
C THR A 143 11.75 -4.93 1.55
N GLN A 144 10.52 -4.59 1.90
CA GLN A 144 10.09 -3.23 2.19
C GLN A 144 9.24 -3.25 3.44
N LEU A 145 9.43 -2.27 4.31
CA LEU A 145 8.58 -2.02 5.45
C LEU A 145 8.15 -0.55 5.44
N THR A 146 6.84 -0.32 5.36
CA THR A 146 6.27 1.01 5.59
C THR A 146 5.47 0.98 6.87
N THR A 147 5.78 1.89 7.79
CA THR A 147 5.01 2.06 9.03
C THR A 147 4.64 3.52 9.19
N GLY A 148 3.51 3.76 9.84
CA GLY A 148 3.14 5.12 10.17
C GLY A 148 2.16 5.19 11.32
N TYR A 149 2.13 6.36 11.93
CA TYR A 149 0.98 6.78 12.70
C TYR A 149 0.64 8.24 12.44
N THR A 150 -0.63 8.54 12.59
CA THR A 150 -1.18 9.88 12.68
C THR A 150 -2.06 9.96 13.91
N LYS A 151 -1.97 11.05 14.68
CA LYS A 151 -2.74 11.27 15.89
C LYS A 151 -3.18 12.73 15.95
N SER A 152 -4.46 12.95 16.18
CA SER A 152 -4.97 14.26 16.59
C SER A 152 -5.58 14.19 17.97
N THR A 153 -5.35 15.24 18.76
CA THR A 153 -5.98 15.41 20.07
C THR A 153 -6.63 16.78 20.19
N ILE A 154 -7.77 16.82 20.87
CA ILE A 154 -8.50 18.03 21.24
C ILE A 154 -8.63 18.02 22.76
N ASN A 155 -8.09 19.04 23.43
CA ASN A 155 -8.03 19.13 24.90
C ASN A 155 -7.44 17.86 25.56
N GLY A 156 -6.46 17.24 24.89
CA GLY A 156 -5.81 16.01 25.35
C GLY A 156 -6.56 14.71 25.02
N GLN A 157 -7.81 14.78 24.55
CA GLN A 157 -8.58 13.62 24.10
C GLN A 157 -8.29 13.30 22.64
N VAL A 158 -8.10 12.02 22.31
CA VAL A 158 -7.85 11.56 20.94
C VAL A 158 -9.11 11.76 20.09
N SER A 159 -9.00 12.55 19.03
CA SER A 159 -10.06 12.77 18.04
C SER A 159 -9.82 11.97 16.76
N ILE A 160 -8.56 11.78 16.38
CA ILE A 160 -8.13 10.96 15.25
C ILE A 160 -6.96 10.09 15.71
N LEU A 161 -6.99 8.81 15.36
CA LEU A 161 -5.84 7.92 15.45
C LEU A 161 -5.81 7.06 14.20
N ASP A 162 -4.64 6.90 13.61
CA ASP A 162 -4.43 6.00 12.49
C ASP A 162 -3.03 5.43 12.62
N THR A 163 -2.90 4.12 12.76
CA THR A 163 -1.61 3.44 12.79
C THR A 163 -1.63 2.29 11.81
N PHE A 164 -0.54 2.13 11.06
CA PHE A 164 -0.45 1.07 10.07
C PHE A 164 0.97 0.53 9.94
N THR A 165 1.03 -0.73 9.48
CA THR A 165 2.25 -1.41 9.04
C THR A 165 1.98 -2.15 7.74
N TYR A 166 2.93 -2.07 6.83
CA TYR A 166 2.87 -2.67 5.51
C TYR A 166 4.23 -3.26 5.13
N PRO A 167 4.56 -4.48 5.60
CA PRO A 167 5.66 -5.25 5.07
C PRO A 167 5.31 -5.86 3.70
N LEU A 168 6.25 -5.75 2.77
CA LEU A 168 6.22 -6.35 1.43
C LEU A 168 7.54 -7.08 1.22
N SER A 169 7.48 -8.32 0.72
CA SER A 169 8.63 -9.01 0.18
C SER A 169 8.35 -9.49 -1.24
N VAL A 170 9.36 -9.35 -2.08
CA VAL A 170 9.36 -9.79 -3.48
C VAL A 170 10.58 -10.66 -3.72
N PHE A 171 10.40 -11.70 -4.50
CA PHE A 171 11.45 -12.63 -4.89
C PHE A 171 11.29 -12.98 -6.35
N SER A 172 12.40 -13.07 -7.07
CA SER A 172 12.46 -13.54 -8.44
C SER A 172 13.71 -14.38 -8.65
N ASN A 173 13.57 -15.45 -9.44
CA ASN A 173 14.67 -16.35 -9.79
C ASN A 173 14.59 -16.73 -11.26
N TYR A 174 15.67 -16.42 -11.97
CA TYR A 174 15.87 -16.57 -13.40
C TYR A 174 17.06 -17.48 -13.72
N THR A 175 17.65 -18.17 -12.74
CA THR A 175 18.86 -19.00 -12.92
C THR A 175 18.72 -20.08 -14.00
N LEU A 176 17.49 -20.52 -14.29
CA LEU A 176 17.21 -21.51 -15.32
C LEU A 176 16.82 -20.88 -16.67
N TYR A 177 16.74 -19.55 -16.79
CA TYR A 177 16.20 -18.85 -17.95
C TYR A 177 16.97 -19.16 -19.25
N SER A 178 18.29 -19.34 -19.17
CA SER A 178 19.14 -19.61 -20.33
C SER A 178 19.06 -21.04 -20.85
N MET A 179 18.58 -22.01 -20.04
CA MET A 179 18.56 -23.43 -20.41
C MET A 179 17.57 -23.74 -21.54
N GLN A 180 17.86 -24.78 -22.33
CA GLN A 180 17.04 -25.27 -23.46
C GLN A 180 15.62 -25.69 -23.04
N PHE A 181 15.40 -25.96 -21.75
CA PHE A 181 14.08 -26.10 -21.12
C PHE A 181 14.07 -25.36 -19.77
N GLY A 182 14.22 -24.05 -19.86
CA GLY A 182 14.41 -23.17 -18.71
C GLY A 182 13.14 -22.88 -17.92
N ALA A 183 13.31 -22.14 -16.84
CA ALA A 183 12.19 -21.63 -16.06
C ALA A 183 12.50 -20.28 -15.41
N TYR A 184 11.44 -19.55 -15.10
CA TYR A 184 11.44 -18.36 -14.27
C TYR A 184 10.40 -18.51 -13.17
N GLY A 185 10.72 -18.10 -11.95
CA GLY A 185 9.80 -18.11 -10.81
C GLY A 185 9.81 -16.82 -10.02
N SER A 186 8.69 -16.48 -9.41
CA SER A 186 8.57 -15.33 -8.52
C SER A 186 7.60 -15.55 -7.39
N ALA A 187 7.78 -14.78 -6.32
CA ALA A 187 6.86 -14.73 -5.19
C ALA A 187 6.73 -13.30 -4.67
N ILE A 188 5.54 -12.94 -4.22
CA ILE A 188 5.21 -11.67 -3.57
C ILE A 188 4.45 -12.00 -2.29
N ASN A 189 4.95 -11.56 -1.15
CA ASN A 189 4.25 -11.65 0.12
C ASN A 189 4.04 -10.25 0.68
N GLN A 190 2.82 -9.94 1.07
CA GLN A 190 2.48 -8.66 1.65
C GLN A 190 1.53 -8.85 2.82
N THR A 191 1.70 -8.03 3.85
CA THR A 191 0.77 -7.93 4.98
C THR A 191 0.43 -6.46 5.17
N PHE A 192 -0.82 -6.16 5.45
CA PHE A 192 -1.27 -4.83 5.81
C PHE A 192 -2.03 -4.92 7.12
N ALA A 193 -1.56 -4.25 8.17
CA ALA A 193 -2.30 -4.11 9.41
C ALA A 193 -2.54 -2.63 9.67
N ARG A 194 -3.77 -2.27 10.06
CA ARG A 194 -4.17 -0.90 10.36
C ARG A 194 -5.16 -0.86 11.50
N ALA A 195 -5.00 0.09 12.42
CA ALA A 195 -5.99 0.44 13.42
C ALA A 195 -6.32 1.93 13.26
N ILE A 196 -7.61 2.25 13.14
CA ILE A 196 -8.07 3.60 12.81
C ILE A 196 -9.24 4.00 13.71
N GLN A 197 -9.12 5.18 14.29
CA GLN A 197 -10.18 5.95 14.92
C GLN A 197 -10.36 7.23 14.09
N PRO A 198 -11.36 7.28 13.21
CA PRO A 198 -11.63 8.49 12.42
C PRO A 198 -12.25 9.59 13.30
N SER A 199 -12.22 10.84 12.82
CA SER A 199 -12.91 11.96 13.48
C SER A 199 -14.44 11.82 13.48
N SER A 200 -14.96 10.96 12.60
CA SER A 200 -16.38 10.59 12.50
C SER A 200 -16.49 9.17 11.97
N GLY A 201 -17.44 8.40 12.50
CA GLY A 201 -17.63 6.99 12.16
C GLY A 201 -17.09 6.04 13.23
N VAL A 202 -17.00 4.76 12.87
CA VAL A 202 -16.67 3.69 13.82
C VAL A 202 -15.18 3.40 13.77
N ALA A 203 -14.54 3.36 14.95
CA ALA A 203 -13.16 2.93 15.06
C ALA A 203 -13.05 1.43 14.73
N HIS A 204 -12.05 1.06 13.95
CA HIS A 204 -11.92 -0.29 13.44
C HIS A 204 -10.47 -0.69 13.16
N THR A 205 -10.29 -1.98 12.93
CA THR A 205 -9.03 -2.61 12.56
C THR A 205 -9.17 -3.35 11.25
N ILE A 206 -8.09 -3.38 10.49
CA ILE A 206 -7.97 -4.15 9.26
C ILE A 206 -6.68 -4.94 9.37
N PHE A 207 -6.76 -6.23 9.04
CA PHE A 207 -5.61 -7.08 8.84
C PHE A 207 -5.78 -7.82 7.52
N TRP A 208 -4.77 -7.74 6.66
CA TRP A 208 -4.78 -8.39 5.36
C TRP A 208 -3.43 -9.03 5.09
N THR A 209 -3.45 -10.23 4.52
CA THR A 209 -2.28 -10.91 4.00
C THR A 209 -2.56 -11.34 2.58
N SER A 210 -1.55 -11.27 1.73
CA SER A 210 -1.58 -11.82 0.39
C SER A 210 -0.25 -12.46 0.09
N ARG A 211 -0.29 -13.70 -0.38
CA ARG A 211 0.87 -14.46 -0.85
C ARG A 211 0.58 -14.88 -2.28
N ALA A 212 1.36 -14.38 -3.20
CA ALA A 212 1.30 -14.76 -4.60
C ALA A 212 2.61 -15.44 -4.98
N GLN A 213 2.53 -16.51 -5.74
CA GLN A 213 3.70 -17.20 -6.28
C GLN A 213 3.38 -17.76 -7.66
N GLY A 214 4.40 -17.92 -8.48
CA GLY A 214 4.22 -18.53 -9.78
C GLY A 214 5.54 -18.86 -10.45
N TRP A 215 5.42 -19.64 -11.52
CA TRP A 215 6.54 -19.95 -12.38
C TRP A 215 6.07 -20.17 -13.81
N VAL A 216 6.99 -19.98 -14.76
CA VAL A 216 6.78 -20.24 -16.19
C VAL A 216 7.94 -21.08 -16.68
N GLY A 217 7.64 -22.21 -17.31
CA GLY A 217 8.61 -23.01 -18.04
C GLY A 217 8.68 -22.54 -19.49
N MET A 218 9.89 -22.59 -20.05
CA MET A 218 10.18 -22.07 -21.38
C MET A 218 10.95 -23.09 -22.23
N ASP A 219 10.70 -23.09 -23.53
CA ASP A 219 11.51 -23.80 -24.53
C ASP A 219 12.43 -22.85 -25.31
N ASP A 220 13.32 -23.41 -26.13
CA ASP A 220 14.23 -22.70 -27.03
C ASP A 220 13.86 -22.87 -28.51
N ALA A 221 12.57 -23.04 -28.84
CA ALA A 221 12.13 -23.12 -30.23
C ALA A 221 12.61 -21.88 -31.02
N PRO A 222 13.01 -22.05 -32.30
CA PRO A 222 13.89 -21.09 -32.97
C PRO A 222 13.35 -19.66 -32.99
N GLY A 223 14.18 -18.71 -32.55
CA GLY A 223 13.97 -17.26 -32.67
C GLY A 223 13.75 -16.51 -31.35
N LEU A 224 12.98 -17.08 -30.40
CA LEU A 224 12.64 -16.46 -29.11
C LEU A 224 12.33 -17.54 -28.06
N LYS A 225 12.58 -17.28 -26.76
CA LYS A 225 12.12 -18.17 -25.67
C LYS A 225 10.59 -18.13 -25.62
N HIS A 226 9.93 -19.28 -25.68
CA HIS A 226 8.47 -19.37 -25.60
C HIS A 226 8.03 -19.98 -24.27
N ALA A 227 7.02 -19.39 -23.63
CA ALA A 227 6.35 -20.04 -22.52
C ALA A 227 5.64 -21.32 -23.01
N ILE A 228 5.85 -22.44 -22.33
CA ILE A 228 5.24 -23.74 -22.67
C ILE A 228 4.24 -24.20 -21.61
N ASN A 229 4.50 -23.86 -20.35
CA ASN A 229 3.64 -24.13 -19.21
C ASN A 229 3.92 -23.12 -18.11
N GLY A 230 3.09 -23.14 -17.07
CA GLY A 230 3.33 -22.35 -15.88
C GLY A 230 2.21 -22.49 -14.89
N THR A 231 2.45 -21.99 -13.69
CA THR A 231 1.42 -21.89 -12.66
C THR A 231 1.48 -20.53 -11.99
N GLY A 232 0.33 -20.06 -11.53
CA GLY A 232 0.22 -18.93 -10.63
C GLY A 232 -0.75 -19.27 -9.52
N GLU A 233 -0.45 -18.83 -8.31
CA GLU A 233 -1.28 -19.05 -7.14
C GLU A 233 -1.33 -17.77 -6.32
N THR A 234 -2.48 -17.44 -5.77
CA THR A 234 -2.64 -16.34 -4.82
C THR A 234 -3.53 -16.78 -3.68
N MET A 235 -3.00 -16.68 -2.46
CA MET A 235 -3.74 -16.87 -1.23
C MET A 235 -3.89 -15.54 -0.52
N GLN A 236 -5.11 -15.19 -0.12
CA GLN A 236 -5.39 -13.97 0.63
C GLN A 236 -6.19 -14.29 1.88
N ALA A 237 -5.89 -13.58 2.96
CA ALA A 237 -6.74 -13.54 4.15
C ALA A 237 -6.98 -12.08 4.53
N PHE A 238 -8.24 -11.73 4.73
CA PHE A 238 -8.68 -10.41 5.17
C PHE A 238 -9.49 -10.57 6.46
N ALA A 239 -9.27 -9.65 7.39
CA ALA A 239 -9.98 -9.54 8.65
C ALA A 239 -10.29 -8.07 8.95
N TYR A 240 -11.51 -7.83 9.40
CA TYR A 240 -12.02 -6.56 9.87
C TYR A 240 -12.74 -6.76 11.20
N GLY A 241 -12.56 -5.81 12.10
CA GLY A 241 -13.29 -5.75 13.36
C GLY A 241 -13.42 -4.31 13.82
N ASP A 242 -14.59 -3.93 14.35
CA ASP A 242 -14.85 -2.58 14.84
C ASP A 242 -15.26 -2.54 16.32
N ILE A 243 -15.36 -1.33 16.87
CA ILE A 243 -15.74 -1.12 18.28
C ILE A 243 -17.22 -1.42 18.58
N ALA A 244 -18.07 -1.57 17.55
CA ALA A 244 -19.46 -1.99 17.70
C ALA A 244 -19.58 -3.52 17.78
N GLY A 245 -18.48 -4.25 17.56
CA GLY A 245 -18.46 -5.71 17.53
C GLY A 245 -18.73 -6.31 16.16
N GLU A 246 -18.84 -5.47 15.12
CA GLU A 246 -19.02 -5.94 13.75
C GLU A 246 -17.71 -6.53 13.23
N THR A 247 -17.82 -7.66 12.52
CA THR A 247 -16.67 -8.42 12.03
C THR A 247 -16.89 -8.90 10.60
N TYR A 248 -15.81 -8.91 9.82
CA TYR A 248 -15.81 -9.51 8.50
C TYR A 248 -14.47 -10.21 8.27
N PHE A 249 -14.53 -11.46 7.85
CA PHE A 249 -13.36 -12.25 7.52
C PHE A 249 -13.54 -12.93 6.18
N ARG A 250 -12.49 -12.94 5.36
CA ARG A 250 -12.45 -13.69 4.10
C ARG A 250 -11.10 -14.36 3.91
N LYS A 251 -11.12 -15.63 3.55
CA LYS A 251 -9.94 -16.37 3.12
C LYS A 251 -10.18 -16.93 1.73
N SER A 252 -9.43 -16.43 0.76
CA SER A 252 -9.50 -16.86 -0.63
C SER A 252 -8.20 -17.49 -1.09
N HIS A 253 -8.33 -18.42 -2.02
CA HIS A 253 -7.23 -19.06 -2.71
C HIS A 253 -7.63 -19.21 -4.17
N THR A 254 -6.87 -18.59 -5.05
CA THR A 254 -6.98 -18.75 -6.51
C THR A 254 -5.72 -19.39 -7.05
N LYS A 255 -5.88 -20.25 -8.04
CA LYS A 255 -4.78 -20.89 -8.75
C LYS A 255 -5.09 -20.87 -10.23
N ASN A 256 -4.14 -20.35 -11.00
CA ASN A 256 -4.29 -20.04 -12.41
C ASN A 256 -5.53 -19.15 -12.63
N ASP A 257 -6.42 -19.57 -13.50
CA ASP A 257 -7.69 -18.92 -13.85
C ASP A 257 -8.88 -19.39 -13.00
N GLY A 258 -8.65 -20.20 -11.95
CA GLY A 258 -9.71 -20.80 -11.12
C GLY A 258 -9.66 -20.41 -9.65
N TRP A 259 -10.83 -20.39 -9.01
CA TRP A 259 -10.98 -20.30 -7.56
C TRP A 259 -10.79 -21.68 -6.94
N VAL A 260 -9.81 -21.84 -6.05
CA VAL A 260 -9.60 -23.10 -5.30
C VAL A 260 -10.49 -23.15 -4.07
N SER A 261 -10.56 -22.03 -3.34
CA SER A 261 -11.45 -21.90 -2.19
C SER A 261 -11.77 -20.44 -1.93
N ASP A 262 -12.95 -20.17 -1.39
CA ASP A 262 -13.34 -18.84 -0.92
C ASP A 262 -14.28 -18.98 0.28
N ASN A 263 -13.81 -18.58 1.46
CA ASN A 263 -14.54 -18.71 2.71
C ASN A 263 -14.76 -17.32 3.31
N VAL A 264 -16.01 -17.00 3.65
CA VAL A 264 -16.39 -15.72 4.28
C VAL A 264 -17.16 -16.01 5.57
N TRP A 265 -16.84 -15.30 6.65
CA TRP A 265 -17.51 -15.41 7.94
C TRP A 265 -17.46 -14.09 8.74
N GLY A 266 -18.14 -14.04 9.89
CA GLY A 266 -18.33 -12.83 10.70
C GLY A 266 -19.75 -12.28 10.61
N SER A 267 -20.05 -11.26 11.42
CA SER A 267 -21.38 -10.64 11.47
C SER A 267 -21.78 -9.95 10.15
N LEU A 268 -20.80 -9.45 9.40
CA LEU A 268 -20.98 -8.77 8.12
C LEU A 268 -20.80 -9.69 6.90
N ALA A 269 -20.69 -11.01 7.08
CA ALA A 269 -20.42 -11.95 6.00
C ALA A 269 -21.43 -11.86 4.83
N GLY A 270 -22.69 -11.57 5.14
CA GLY A 270 -23.75 -11.44 4.14
C GLY A 270 -23.57 -10.26 3.17
N ALA A 271 -22.73 -9.27 3.49
CA ALA A 271 -22.49 -8.11 2.63
C ALA A 271 -21.66 -8.46 1.38
N ASN A 272 -20.85 -9.53 1.43
CA ASN A 272 -20.02 -9.99 0.32
C ASN A 272 -19.85 -11.51 0.40
N PRO A 273 -20.81 -12.30 -0.15
CA PRO A 273 -20.81 -13.75 -0.03
C PRO A 273 -19.64 -14.40 -0.78
N PRO A 274 -19.28 -15.65 -0.42
CA PRO A 274 -18.22 -16.39 -1.09
C PRO A 274 -18.59 -16.74 -2.54
N VAL A 275 -17.57 -16.95 -3.38
CA VAL A 275 -17.71 -17.50 -4.74
C VAL A 275 -18.14 -18.98 -4.66
N LYS A 276 -19.19 -19.34 -5.42
CA LYS A 276 -19.81 -20.68 -5.38
C LYS A 276 -19.07 -21.73 -6.21
N ASP A 277 -18.49 -21.33 -7.34
CA ASP A 277 -17.90 -22.27 -8.30
C ASP A 277 -16.39 -22.40 -8.07
N THR A 278 -16.03 -23.10 -6.98
CA THR A 278 -14.63 -23.43 -6.67
C THR A 278 -14.21 -24.71 -7.40
N ASN A 279 -13.09 -24.67 -8.11
CA ASN A 279 -12.39 -25.83 -8.65
C ASN A 279 -11.22 -26.20 -7.73
N PRO A 280 -11.27 -27.32 -6.99
CA PRO A 280 -10.25 -27.70 -6.01
C PRO A 280 -8.83 -27.78 -6.58
N ASP A 281 -8.69 -28.08 -7.87
CA ASP A 281 -7.39 -28.22 -8.53
C ASP A 281 -6.87 -26.89 -9.12
N GLY A 282 -7.71 -25.85 -9.09
CA GLY A 282 -7.49 -24.59 -9.79
C GLY A 282 -7.82 -24.68 -11.28
N GLY A 283 -7.67 -23.56 -11.98
CA GLY A 283 -7.86 -23.52 -13.43
C GLY A 283 -6.72 -24.22 -14.20
N SER A 284 -6.93 -24.45 -15.50
CA SER A 284 -6.02 -25.28 -16.32
C SER A 284 -4.61 -24.72 -16.50
N GLY A 285 -4.41 -23.45 -16.13
CA GLY A 285 -3.14 -22.75 -16.29
C GLY A 285 -2.86 -22.40 -17.74
N PHE A 286 -1.70 -21.79 -17.97
CA PHE A 286 -1.23 -21.56 -19.31
C PHE A 286 -0.78 -22.89 -19.93
N ARG A 287 -1.39 -23.26 -21.05
CA ARG A 287 -0.96 -24.38 -21.90
C ARG A 287 -0.88 -23.88 -23.33
N ARG A 288 0.23 -24.17 -24.02
CA ARG A 288 0.30 -23.95 -25.47
C ARG A 288 -0.79 -24.80 -26.12
N ARG A 289 -1.72 -24.17 -26.85
CA ARG A 289 -2.59 -24.92 -27.76
C ARG A 289 -1.70 -25.46 -28.87
N GLU A 290 -1.73 -26.77 -29.09
CA GLU A 290 -1.20 -27.32 -30.33
C GLU A 290 -1.94 -26.62 -31.47
N LEU A 291 -1.19 -25.91 -32.32
CA LEU A 291 -1.67 -25.58 -33.65
C LEU A 291 -1.83 -26.92 -34.35
N GLU A 292 -3.04 -27.48 -34.35
CA GLU A 292 -3.40 -28.52 -35.30
C GLU A 292 -3.03 -27.98 -36.69
N LEU A 293 -1.93 -28.49 -37.23
CA LEU A 293 -1.54 -28.29 -38.60
C LEU A 293 -2.69 -28.86 -39.45
N ARG A 294 -3.65 -28.01 -39.80
CA ARG A 294 -4.57 -28.24 -40.92
C ARG A 294 -3.75 -28.22 -42.21
N PHE A 295 -2.96 -29.27 -42.42
CA PHE A 295 -2.58 -29.67 -43.76
C PHE A 295 -3.66 -30.63 -44.25
N PRO A 296 -4.41 -30.29 -45.30
CA PRO A 296 -5.24 -31.28 -45.97
C PRO A 296 -4.29 -32.36 -46.51
N ARG A 297 -4.50 -33.61 -46.09
CA ARG A 297 -3.94 -34.78 -46.78
C ARG A 297 -4.75 -35.01 -48.05
N GLY A 298 -4.08 -34.97 -49.21
CA GLY A 298 -4.57 -35.49 -50.51
C GLY A 298 -5.62 -34.59 -51.19
N HIS A 299 -5.64 -34.44 -52.51
CA HIS A 299 -5.20 -35.34 -53.58
C HIS A 299 -4.51 -34.59 -54.72
#